data_AF-A0A811K9M1-F1
#
_entry.id   AF-A0A811K9M1-F1
#
_cell.length_a   1.000
_cell.length_b   1.000
_cell.length_c   1.000
_cell.angle_alpha   90.00
_cell.angle_beta   90.00
_cell.angle_gamma   90.00
#
_symmetry.space_group_name_H-M   'P 1'
#
loop_
_entity.id
_entity.type
_entity.pdbx_description
1 polymer ?
#
loop_
_entity_poly.entity_id
_entity_poly.type
_entity_poly.pdbx_seq_one_letter_code
_entity_poly.pdbx_strand_id
1 'polypeptide(L)'
;MLKYGPPVYRYTSRRFVRKGKFTAPAEWLKDATTFKDTHTVLTDPHSPLPYPTEQLRSYLHKTEAAEKLKKKQATIRPKRQALEFSHIPIEEQCVALFPGQGAQFVGMGKSLLEIKECKAVFDQANEILGYDIAKVCVDGPKTKLDQTIYCQPAIFVSSMAALQKLNLDAPELSERFTECAGFSVGEFTALVLAGVLKFEDAMKIIDVRARAMHECNQRLASGMITVKVNAASQLDKAISEAKQLSLENGEMPICEVSNFLYCGVKVVGASNECITYLKQNSERLKYKVIKDLEVSGAFHTVLMAPAEQELRNVLKQVEIGQARMNVYSNYTGKLYPHKPSKIREHIIKQVSSTVRWEQIMQLLYRKHQDYKFPEFFEIGPGKQLGAILYNVSKKAYKHYNHVSC
;
A
#
# COMPACT_ATOMS: atom_id res chain seq x y z
N MET A 1 -62.07 -3.23 -17.88
CA MET A 1 -61.50 -1.87 -17.72
C MET A 1 -60.89 -1.78 -16.32
N LEU A 2 -59.61 -1.41 -16.26
CA LEU A 2 -58.80 -0.89 -15.12
C LEU A 2 -57.41 -1.53 -15.14
N LYS A 3 -56.46 -0.79 -15.72
CA LYS A 3 -55.02 -1.09 -15.74
C LYS A 3 -54.42 -0.67 -14.40
N TYR A 4 -53.70 -1.55 -13.71
CA TYR A 4 -52.75 -1.18 -12.66
C TYR A 4 -51.48 -2.00 -12.82
N GLY A 5 -50.36 -1.33 -13.11
CA GLY A 5 -49.02 -1.92 -13.22
C GLY A 5 -48.32 -2.06 -11.86
N PRO A 6 -47.17 -2.75 -11.80
CA PRO A 6 -46.45 -3.03 -10.55
C PRO A 6 -45.72 -1.78 -10.01
N PRO A 7 -45.47 -1.71 -8.68
CA PRO A 7 -44.91 -0.52 -8.05
C PRO A 7 -43.42 -0.34 -8.38
N VAL A 8 -43.07 0.84 -8.87
CA VAL A 8 -41.69 1.29 -9.10
C VAL A 8 -41.13 1.89 -7.82
N TYR A 9 -40.21 1.20 -7.14
CA TYR A 9 -39.43 1.79 -6.05
C TYR A 9 -38.33 2.71 -6.62
N ARG A 10 -38.60 4.02 -6.64
CA ARG A 10 -37.57 5.05 -6.89
C ARG A 10 -36.82 5.36 -5.59
N TYR A 11 -35.56 4.93 -5.50
CA TYR A 11 -34.61 5.49 -4.53
C TYR A 11 -34.20 6.90 -4.95
N THR A 12 -34.82 7.94 -4.37
CA THR A 12 -34.30 9.31 -4.45
C THR A 12 -33.24 9.54 -3.38
N SER A 13 -31.98 9.33 -3.74
CA SER A 13 -30.83 9.85 -2.99
C SER A 13 -30.73 11.36 -3.21
N ARG A 14 -31.23 12.16 -2.27
CA ARG A 14 -30.93 13.60 -2.22
C ARG A 14 -29.51 13.79 -1.66
N ARG A 15 -28.50 13.72 -2.53
CA ARG A 15 -27.19 14.32 -2.23
C ARG A 15 -27.34 15.84 -2.25
N PHE A 16 -27.26 16.46 -1.07
CA PHE A 16 -26.96 17.88 -0.95
C PHE A 16 -25.53 18.12 -1.45
N VAL A 17 -25.39 18.48 -2.73
CA VAL A 17 -24.17 19.11 -3.23
C VAL A 17 -24.21 20.56 -2.77
N ARG A 18 -23.51 20.88 -1.67
CA ARG A 18 -23.10 22.27 -1.42
C ARG A 18 -22.09 22.63 -2.53
N LYS A 19 -22.59 23.26 -3.59
CA LYS A 19 -21.75 23.97 -4.57
C LYS A 19 -20.98 25.05 -3.79
N GLY A 20 -19.72 24.77 -3.46
CA GLY A 20 -18.79 25.84 -3.12
C GLY A 20 -18.71 26.76 -4.33
N LYS A 21 -19.14 28.01 -4.18
CA LYS A 21 -18.92 29.04 -5.19
C LYS A 21 -17.41 29.24 -5.32
N PHE A 22 -16.77 28.54 -6.25
CA PHE A 22 -15.53 29.04 -6.82
C PHE A 22 -15.91 30.34 -7.53
N THR A 23 -15.51 31.47 -6.95
CA THR A 23 -15.57 32.74 -7.65
C THR A 23 -14.68 32.61 -8.87
N ALA A 24 -15.28 32.70 -10.06
CA ALA A 24 -14.52 32.84 -11.29
C ALA A 24 -13.51 34.00 -11.13
N PRO A 25 -12.32 33.94 -11.76
CA PRO A 25 -11.43 35.09 -11.81
C PRO A 25 -12.22 36.28 -12.37
N ALA A 26 -12.05 37.46 -11.76
CA ALA A 26 -12.76 38.65 -12.20
C ALA A 26 -12.45 38.91 -13.67
N GLU A 27 -13.44 39.27 -14.49
CA GLU A 27 -13.28 39.33 -15.94
C GLU A 27 -12.16 40.28 -16.40
N TRP A 28 -11.86 41.32 -15.62
CA TRP A 28 -10.76 42.25 -15.87
C TRP A 28 -9.35 41.68 -15.65
N LEU A 29 -9.20 40.49 -15.07
CA LEU A 29 -7.92 39.76 -15.00
C LEU A 29 -7.60 38.99 -16.29
N LYS A 30 -8.55 38.90 -17.24
CA LYS A 30 -8.30 38.21 -18.52
C LYS A 30 -7.31 38.97 -19.41
N ASP A 31 -7.19 40.29 -19.23
CA ASP A 31 -6.24 41.16 -19.93
C ASP A 31 -4.97 41.44 -19.11
N ALA A 32 -4.75 40.72 -18.01
CA ALA A 32 -3.51 40.82 -17.25
C ALA A 32 -2.35 40.21 -18.05
N THR A 33 -1.26 40.96 -18.17
CA THR A 33 -0.03 40.56 -18.87
C THR A 33 0.43 39.17 -18.41
N THR A 34 0.71 38.30 -19.38
CA THR A 34 1.25 36.97 -19.09
C THR A 34 2.72 37.10 -18.69
N PHE A 35 3.28 36.07 -18.03
CA PHE A 35 4.71 36.00 -17.69
C PHE A 35 5.65 36.14 -18.91
N LYS A 36 5.11 36.02 -20.13
CA LYS A 36 5.85 36.25 -21.39
C LYS A 36 6.01 37.74 -21.74
N ASP A 37 5.18 38.61 -21.17
CA ASP A 37 5.09 40.05 -21.51
C ASP A 37 5.96 40.94 -20.60
N THR A 38 6.57 40.38 -19.55
CA THR A 38 7.29 41.12 -18.51
C THR A 38 8.75 41.44 -18.83
N HIS A 39 9.24 41.13 -20.03
CA HIS A 39 10.65 41.33 -20.38
C HIS A 39 10.99 42.58 -21.20
N THR A 40 10.05 43.52 -21.38
CA THR A 40 10.34 44.69 -22.22
C THR A 40 9.84 46.04 -21.70
N VAL A 41 9.43 46.16 -20.43
CA VAL A 41 8.99 47.47 -19.92
C VAL A 41 9.56 47.71 -18.52
N LEU A 42 10.55 48.60 -18.43
CA LEU A 42 10.85 49.34 -17.21
C LEU A 42 9.69 50.31 -16.99
N THR A 43 8.67 49.89 -16.24
CA THR A 43 7.59 50.79 -15.83
C THR A 43 8.05 51.64 -14.65
N ASP A 44 7.94 52.96 -14.78
CA ASP A 44 8.10 53.92 -13.69
C ASP A 44 7.24 53.50 -12.47
N PRO A 45 7.81 53.35 -11.26
CA PRO A 45 7.10 52.93 -10.06
C PRO A 45 5.96 53.87 -9.62
N HIS A 46 5.85 55.06 -10.21
CA HIS A 46 4.73 56.00 -9.99
C HIS A 46 3.59 55.87 -10.99
N SER A 47 3.68 54.95 -11.96
CA SER A 47 2.60 54.72 -12.93
C SER A 47 1.36 54.14 -12.22
N PRO A 48 0.18 54.78 -12.33
CA PRO A 48 -1.04 54.23 -11.75
C PRO A 48 -1.35 52.87 -12.38
N LEU A 49 -1.71 51.90 -11.54
CA LEU A 49 -2.08 50.56 -11.99
C LEU A 49 -3.25 50.66 -12.99
N PRO A 50 -3.29 49.84 -14.06
CA PRO A 50 -4.32 49.91 -15.10
C PRO A 50 -5.71 49.44 -14.64
N TYR A 51 -5.92 49.29 -13.33
CA TYR A 51 -7.16 48.79 -12.74
C TYR A 51 -7.70 49.77 -11.70
N PRO A 52 -9.03 49.97 -11.60
CA PRO A 52 -9.64 50.85 -10.60
C PRO A 52 -9.26 50.44 -9.17
N THR A 53 -8.64 51.35 -8.42
CA THR A 53 -8.06 51.08 -7.08
C THR A 53 -9.09 50.53 -6.09
N GLU A 54 -10.35 50.96 -6.21
CA GLU A 54 -11.45 50.54 -5.34
C GLU A 54 -11.85 49.07 -5.57
N GLN A 55 -11.83 48.62 -6.83
CA GLN A 55 -12.12 47.23 -7.19
C GLN A 55 -10.98 46.30 -6.75
N LEU A 56 -9.72 46.75 -6.90
CA LEU A 56 -8.55 46.01 -6.42
C LEU A 56 -8.59 45.86 -4.89
N ARG A 57 -8.90 46.93 -4.15
CA ARG A 57 -9.05 46.89 -2.69
C ARG A 57 -10.19 45.95 -2.27
N SER A 58 -11.34 46.01 -2.93
CA SER A 58 -12.48 45.11 -2.66
C SER A 58 -12.12 43.63 -2.90
N TYR A 59 -11.35 43.35 -3.95
CA TYR A 59 -10.86 42.01 -4.25
C TYR A 59 -9.86 41.52 -3.20
N LEU A 60 -8.87 42.35 -2.85
CA LEU A 60 -7.86 42.04 -1.82
C LEU A 60 -8.51 41.79 -0.44
N HIS A 61 -9.50 42.60 -0.06
CA HIS A 61 -10.24 42.41 1.19
C HIS A 61 -11.06 41.10 1.19
N LYS A 62 -11.65 40.72 0.05
CA LYS A 62 -12.36 39.45 -0.11
C LYS A 62 -11.40 38.26 -0.05
N THR A 63 -10.20 38.36 -0.62
CA THR A 63 -9.18 37.32 -0.53
C THR A 63 -8.61 37.19 0.87
N GLU A 64 -8.35 38.29 1.58
CA GLU A 64 -7.92 38.26 2.99
C GLU A 64 -8.99 37.68 3.92
N ALA A 65 -10.27 38.02 3.69
CA ALA A 65 -11.38 37.43 4.42
C ALA A 65 -11.51 35.92 4.14
N ALA A 66 -11.31 35.51 2.88
CA ALA A 66 -11.27 34.09 2.49
C ALA A 66 -10.06 33.35 3.09
N GLU A 67 -8.90 34.01 3.21
CA GLU A 67 -7.72 33.48 3.88
C GLU A 67 -7.92 33.37 5.40
N LYS A 68 -8.55 34.36 6.04
CA LYS A 68 -8.95 34.28 7.46
C LYS A 68 -9.95 33.15 7.70
N LEU A 69 -10.88 32.91 6.77
CA LEU A 69 -11.80 31.76 6.79
C LEU A 69 -11.08 30.43 6.56
N LYS A 70 -10.08 30.37 5.68
CA LYS A 70 -9.20 29.19 5.52
C LYS A 70 -8.36 28.94 6.78
N LYS A 71 -7.83 29.98 7.43
CA LYS A 71 -7.12 29.87 8.72
C LYS A 71 -8.06 29.40 9.85
N LYS A 72 -9.32 29.88 9.89
CA LYS A 72 -10.36 29.39 10.82
C LYS A 72 -10.82 27.95 10.52
N GLN A 73 -10.79 27.51 9.27
CA GLN A 73 -11.03 26.10 8.90
C GLN A 73 -9.81 25.21 9.18
N ALA A 74 -8.60 25.75 9.08
CA ALA A 74 -7.35 25.08 9.47
C ALA A 74 -7.22 24.89 11.00
N THR A 75 -7.98 25.65 11.81
CA THR A 75 -8.12 25.42 13.25
C THR A 75 -9.08 24.28 13.64
N ILE A 76 -9.70 23.58 12.67
CA ILE A 76 -10.19 22.22 12.92
C ILE A 76 -8.94 21.36 13.07
N ARG A 77 -8.48 21.16 14.31
CA ARG A 77 -7.39 20.24 14.63
C ARG A 77 -7.59 18.97 13.80
N PRO A 78 -6.64 18.56 12.93
CA PRO A 78 -6.74 17.25 12.32
C PRO A 78 -6.84 16.28 13.49
N LYS A 79 -7.86 15.41 13.51
CA LYS A 79 -7.88 14.28 14.44
C LYS A 79 -6.51 13.63 14.29
N ARG A 80 -5.65 13.73 15.33
CA ARG A 80 -4.29 13.20 15.30
C ARG A 80 -4.39 11.72 14.94
N GLN A 81 -4.09 11.43 13.68
CA GLN A 81 -4.19 10.09 13.08
C GLN A 81 -2.80 9.45 12.96
N ALA A 82 -1.75 10.27 13.07
CA ALA A 82 -0.36 9.85 13.16
C ALA A 82 0.18 10.11 14.56
N LEU A 83 1.01 9.20 15.04
CA LEU A 83 1.88 9.39 16.19
C LEU A 83 2.98 10.38 15.83
N GLU A 84 3.36 11.21 16.80
CA GLU A 84 4.34 12.30 16.64
C GLU A 84 5.70 11.88 17.17
N PHE A 85 6.72 12.04 16.34
CA PHE A 85 8.12 11.70 16.66
C PHE A 85 9.07 12.89 16.45
N SER A 86 8.56 14.11 16.57
CA SER A 86 9.34 15.34 16.34
C SER A 86 10.51 15.55 17.30
N HIS A 87 10.60 14.74 18.37
CA HIS A 87 11.73 14.74 19.30
C HIS A 87 12.94 13.95 18.77
N ILE A 88 12.76 13.13 17.73
CA ILE A 88 13.84 12.40 17.05
C ILE A 88 14.14 13.12 15.73
N PRO A 89 15.38 13.60 15.49
CA PRO A 89 15.78 14.16 14.19
C PRO A 89 15.43 13.22 13.04
N ILE A 90 15.00 13.75 11.89
CA ILE A 90 14.49 12.90 10.79
C ILE A 90 15.54 11.91 10.28
N GLU A 91 16.81 12.31 10.28
CA GLU A 91 17.97 11.49 9.92
C GLU A 91 18.27 10.35 10.91
N GLU A 92 17.77 10.46 12.14
CA GLU A 92 17.89 9.43 13.16
C GLU A 92 16.65 8.54 13.24
N GLN A 93 15.54 8.92 12.61
CA GLN A 93 14.33 8.08 12.58
C GLN A 93 14.56 6.85 11.68
N CYS A 94 13.97 5.72 12.08
CA CYS A 94 14.03 4.46 11.34
C CYS A 94 12.64 4.06 10.83
N VAL A 95 12.60 3.57 9.60
CA VAL A 95 11.42 3.01 8.93
C VAL A 95 11.65 1.50 8.73
N ALA A 96 10.84 0.66 9.37
CA ALA A 96 10.89 -0.78 9.16
C ALA A 96 10.03 -1.20 7.95
N LEU A 97 10.65 -1.91 7.00
CA LEU A 97 10.01 -2.47 5.82
C LEU A 97 10.04 -4.00 5.89
N PHE A 98 8.89 -4.64 5.76
CA PHE A 98 8.78 -6.09 5.86
C PHE A 98 8.38 -6.71 4.52
N PRO A 99 9.17 -7.64 3.96
CA PRO A 99 8.92 -8.24 2.67
C PRO A 99 7.66 -9.11 2.68
N GLY A 100 7.16 -9.40 1.47
CA GLY A 100 5.99 -10.24 1.25
C GLY A 100 6.32 -11.50 0.46
N GLN A 101 5.27 -12.22 0.06
CA GLN A 101 5.37 -13.40 -0.80
C GLN A 101 6.13 -13.07 -2.10
N GLY A 102 7.04 -13.96 -2.47
CA GLY A 102 7.99 -13.80 -3.57
C GLY A 102 9.42 -13.50 -3.10
N ALA A 103 9.59 -13.11 -1.84
CA ALA A 103 10.91 -12.82 -1.27
C ALA A 103 11.61 -14.05 -0.66
N GLN A 104 10.87 -15.14 -0.42
CA GLN A 104 11.41 -16.37 0.15
C GLN A 104 12.47 -17.03 -0.74
N PHE A 105 13.45 -17.68 -0.13
CA PHE A 105 14.46 -18.48 -0.80
C PHE A 105 14.90 -19.65 0.10
N VAL A 106 15.28 -20.78 -0.50
CA VAL A 106 15.80 -21.93 0.26
C VAL A 106 17.14 -21.54 0.88
N GLY A 107 17.30 -21.81 2.17
CA GLY A 107 18.44 -21.39 2.98
C GLY A 107 18.17 -20.16 3.84
N MET A 108 17.01 -19.50 3.68
CA MET A 108 16.65 -18.37 4.53
C MET A 108 16.49 -18.81 5.99
N GLY A 109 16.95 -17.99 6.92
CA GLY A 109 16.93 -18.30 8.35
C GLY A 109 18.07 -19.19 8.82
N LYS A 110 18.89 -19.77 7.93
CA LYS A 110 20.00 -20.66 8.32
C LYS A 110 20.96 -19.98 9.31
N SER A 111 21.37 -18.76 9.00
CA SER A 111 22.25 -17.97 9.87
C SER A 111 21.58 -17.53 11.17
N LEU A 112 20.24 -17.39 11.17
CA LEU A 112 19.48 -16.99 12.34
C LEU A 112 19.32 -18.14 13.34
N LEU A 113 19.25 -19.39 12.87
CA LEU A 113 19.12 -20.56 13.75
C LEU A 113 20.35 -20.79 14.64
N GLU A 114 21.50 -20.22 14.27
CA GLU A 114 22.73 -20.23 15.08
C GLU A 114 22.62 -19.29 16.31
N ILE A 115 21.67 -18.36 16.31
CA ILE A 115 21.41 -17.41 17.40
C ILE A 115 20.25 -17.94 18.24
N LYS A 116 20.48 -18.17 19.53
CA LYS A 116 19.51 -18.81 20.45
C LYS A 116 18.14 -18.12 20.46
N GLU A 117 18.12 -16.80 20.56
CA GLU A 117 16.90 -15.99 20.62
C GLU A 117 16.14 -16.03 19.29
N CYS A 118 16.86 -16.06 18.17
CA CYS A 118 16.24 -16.18 16.85
C CYS A 118 15.68 -17.58 16.62
N LYS A 119 16.39 -18.63 17.05
CA LYS A 119 15.90 -20.02 17.03
C LYS A 119 14.61 -20.17 17.84
N ALA A 120 14.50 -19.50 18.99
CA ALA A 120 13.27 -19.52 19.80
C ALA A 120 12.03 -19.02 19.03
N VAL A 121 12.19 -18.06 18.11
CA VAL A 121 11.10 -17.59 17.23
C VAL A 121 10.62 -18.71 16.29
N PHE A 122 11.54 -19.51 15.75
CA PHE A 122 11.19 -20.67 14.92
C PHE A 122 10.54 -21.77 15.74
N ASP A 123 11.06 -22.07 16.93
CA ASP A 123 10.51 -23.09 17.82
C ASP A 123 9.06 -22.74 18.22
N GLN A 124 8.81 -21.48 18.58
CA GLN A 124 7.47 -20.99 18.89
C GLN A 124 6.52 -21.06 17.68
N ALA A 125 7.01 -20.77 16.47
CA ALA A 125 6.23 -20.93 15.26
C ALA A 125 5.88 -22.41 14.98
N ASN A 126 6.83 -23.32 15.22
CA ASN A 126 6.64 -24.76 15.03
C ASN A 126 5.54 -25.30 15.94
N GLU A 127 5.48 -24.85 17.20
CA GLU A 127 4.42 -25.24 18.13
C GLU A 127 3.02 -24.81 17.65
N ILE A 128 2.91 -23.63 17.05
CA ILE A 128 1.64 -23.09 16.54
C ILE A 128 1.23 -23.78 15.23
N LEU A 129 2.19 -24.02 14.33
CA LEU A 129 1.96 -24.56 13.00
C LEU A 129 1.80 -26.10 13.00
N GLY A 130 2.36 -26.78 13.99
CA GLY A 130 2.37 -28.25 14.07
C GLY A 130 3.34 -28.91 13.09
N TYR A 131 4.27 -28.16 12.49
CA TYR A 131 5.33 -28.68 11.64
C TYR A 131 6.58 -27.80 11.72
N ASP A 132 7.73 -28.35 11.31
CA ASP A 132 9.01 -27.65 11.33
C ASP A 132 9.15 -26.66 10.17
N ILE A 133 8.86 -25.38 10.42
CA ILE A 133 9.02 -24.30 9.44
C ILE A 133 10.48 -24.00 9.15
N ALA A 134 11.39 -24.16 10.13
CA ALA A 134 12.81 -23.94 9.94
C ALA A 134 13.38 -24.87 8.87
N LYS A 135 12.99 -26.15 8.92
CA LYS A 135 13.36 -27.14 7.89
C LYS A 135 12.85 -26.74 6.50
N VAL A 136 11.63 -26.24 6.40
CA VAL A 136 11.07 -25.78 5.11
C VAL A 136 11.85 -24.57 4.57
N CYS A 137 12.24 -23.63 5.44
CA CYS A 137 13.03 -22.46 5.08
C CYS A 137 14.46 -22.82 4.63
N VAL A 138 15.14 -23.68 5.39
CA VAL A 138 16.58 -23.95 5.22
C VAL A 138 16.82 -25.02 4.15
N ASP A 139 16.07 -26.13 4.19
CA ASP A 139 16.35 -27.29 3.34
C ASP A 139 15.45 -27.31 2.09
N GLY A 140 14.27 -26.68 2.15
CA GLY A 140 13.29 -26.70 1.08
C GLY A 140 12.52 -28.03 0.98
N PRO A 141 12.22 -28.54 -0.24
CA PRO A 141 12.63 -28.03 -1.55
C PRO A 141 11.95 -26.70 -1.91
N LYS A 142 12.52 -25.95 -2.86
CA LYS A 142 11.96 -24.66 -3.33
C LYS A 142 10.48 -24.77 -3.73
N THR A 143 10.12 -25.85 -4.42
CA THR A 143 8.74 -26.12 -4.85
C THR A 143 7.74 -26.25 -3.70
N LYS A 144 8.19 -26.70 -2.52
CA LYS A 144 7.39 -26.72 -1.30
C LYS A 144 7.35 -25.34 -0.67
N LEU A 145 8.52 -24.72 -0.47
CA LEU A 145 8.63 -23.40 0.13
C LEU A 145 7.80 -22.35 -0.61
N ASP A 146 7.74 -22.39 -1.93
CA ASP A 146 6.98 -21.44 -2.75
C ASP A 146 5.46 -21.58 -2.65
N GLN A 147 4.95 -22.70 -2.13
CA GLN A 147 3.51 -22.85 -1.94
C GLN A 147 3.02 -21.84 -0.91
N THR A 148 1.88 -21.21 -1.19
CA THR A 148 1.28 -20.13 -0.38
C THR A 148 1.17 -20.50 1.10
N ILE A 149 0.79 -21.76 1.38
CA ILE A 149 0.66 -22.30 2.74
C ILE A 149 1.97 -22.30 3.53
N TYR A 150 3.12 -22.37 2.86
CA TYR A 150 4.43 -22.40 3.49
C TYR A 150 5.16 -21.05 3.39
N CYS A 151 5.18 -20.40 2.22
CA CYS A 151 5.94 -19.15 2.06
C CYS A 151 5.44 -18.03 2.97
N GLN A 152 4.13 -17.92 3.23
CA GLN A 152 3.59 -16.88 4.08
C GLN A 152 4.06 -17.01 5.54
N PRO A 153 3.88 -18.16 6.21
CA PRO A 153 4.52 -18.41 7.50
C PRO A 153 6.04 -18.24 7.48
N ALA A 154 6.70 -18.78 6.46
CA ALA A 154 8.14 -18.78 6.37
C ALA A 154 8.71 -17.34 6.33
N ILE A 155 8.12 -16.46 5.51
CA ILE A 155 8.52 -15.04 5.43
C ILE A 155 8.26 -14.33 6.76
N PHE A 156 7.10 -14.55 7.39
CA PHE A 156 6.79 -13.92 8.67
C PHE A 156 7.78 -14.31 9.76
N VAL A 157 8.04 -15.62 9.94
CA VAL A 157 8.96 -16.14 10.96
C VAL A 157 10.40 -15.67 10.68
N SER A 158 10.86 -15.76 9.43
CA SER A 158 12.19 -15.27 9.06
C SER A 158 12.35 -13.75 9.28
N SER A 159 11.32 -12.95 8.99
CA SER A 159 11.35 -11.51 9.29
C SER A 159 11.31 -11.21 10.80
N MET A 160 10.53 -11.96 11.59
CA MET A 160 10.51 -11.82 13.05
C MET A 160 11.85 -12.22 13.68
N ALA A 161 12.48 -13.28 13.18
CA ALA A 161 13.82 -13.69 13.62
C ALA A 161 14.91 -12.70 13.17
N ALA A 162 14.83 -12.15 11.96
CA ALA A 162 15.73 -11.08 11.52
C ALA A 162 15.56 -9.80 12.36
N LEU A 163 14.33 -9.47 12.75
CA LEU A 163 14.06 -8.37 13.68
C LEU A 163 14.65 -8.66 15.07
N GLN A 164 14.53 -9.90 15.55
CA GLN A 164 15.15 -10.31 16.82
C GLN A 164 16.67 -10.15 16.77
N LYS A 165 17.32 -10.57 15.67
CA LYS A 165 18.74 -10.35 15.45
C LYS A 165 19.09 -8.85 15.45
N LEU A 166 18.33 -8.03 14.73
CA LEU A 166 18.57 -6.57 14.71
C LEU A 166 18.53 -5.96 16.11
N ASN A 167 17.57 -6.38 16.94
CA ASN A 167 17.45 -5.90 18.31
C ASN A 167 18.63 -6.34 19.21
N LEU A 168 19.28 -7.46 18.90
CA LEU A 168 20.48 -7.92 19.60
C LEU A 168 21.72 -7.15 19.13
N ASP A 169 21.86 -6.97 17.81
CA ASP A 169 23.01 -6.33 17.19
C ASP A 169 23.03 -4.81 17.43
N ALA A 170 21.86 -4.17 17.51
CA ALA A 170 21.69 -2.72 17.62
C ALA A 170 20.43 -2.35 18.45
N PRO A 171 20.43 -2.60 19.78
CA PRO A 171 19.27 -2.40 20.64
C PRO A 171 18.74 -0.96 20.64
N GLU A 172 19.60 0.03 20.42
CA GLU A 172 19.26 1.45 20.34
C GLU A 172 18.36 1.80 19.14
N LEU A 173 18.36 0.99 18.07
CA LEU A 173 17.48 1.20 16.92
C LEU A 173 16.01 0.94 17.26
N SER A 174 15.74 0.11 18.28
CA SER A 174 14.37 -0.25 18.66
C SER A 174 13.52 0.97 19.05
N GLU A 175 14.11 1.96 19.70
CA GLU A 175 13.46 3.22 20.10
C GLU A 175 13.38 4.24 18.95
N ARG A 176 14.17 4.04 17.89
CA ARG A 176 14.24 4.92 16.73
C ARG A 176 13.24 4.55 15.62
N PHE A 177 12.59 3.39 15.69
CA PHE A 177 11.53 3.01 14.76
C PHE A 177 10.26 3.84 14.96
N THR A 178 10.04 4.81 14.09
CA THR A 178 8.88 5.72 14.12
C THR A 178 7.77 5.27 13.17
N GLU A 179 8.12 4.48 12.16
CA GLU A 179 7.24 4.05 11.09
C GLU A 179 7.51 2.58 10.71
N CYS A 180 6.45 1.85 10.34
CA CYS A 180 6.61 0.53 9.74
C CYS A 180 5.57 0.26 8.64
N ALA A 181 6.00 -0.48 7.62
CA ALA A 181 5.13 -0.94 6.55
C ALA A 181 5.56 -2.33 6.10
N GLY A 182 4.60 -3.19 5.80
CA GLY A 182 4.89 -4.52 5.29
C GLY A 182 4.15 -4.78 3.99
N PHE A 183 4.78 -5.49 3.06
CA PHE A 183 4.17 -5.81 1.77
C PHE A 183 3.32 -7.07 1.88
N SER A 184 2.00 -6.95 1.70
CA SER A 184 1.07 -8.08 1.81
C SER A 184 1.23 -8.84 3.14
N VAL A 185 1.73 -10.08 3.15
CA VAL A 185 1.95 -10.84 4.39
C VAL A 185 2.93 -10.15 5.36
N GLY A 186 3.87 -9.33 4.86
CA GLY A 186 4.74 -8.54 5.72
C GLY A 186 4.01 -7.54 6.61
N GLU A 187 2.76 -7.18 6.28
CA GLU A 187 1.93 -6.27 7.11
C GLU A 187 1.68 -6.86 8.50
N PHE A 188 1.64 -8.19 8.64
CA PHE A 188 1.51 -8.83 9.95
C PHE A 188 2.77 -8.65 10.79
N THR A 189 3.97 -8.74 10.20
CA THR A 189 5.22 -8.43 10.89
C THR A 189 5.26 -6.97 11.33
N ALA A 190 4.81 -6.04 10.46
CA ALA A 190 4.71 -4.63 10.80
C ALA A 190 3.75 -4.38 11.97
N LEU A 191 2.59 -5.05 11.99
CA LEU A 191 1.61 -4.96 13.07
C LEU A 191 2.13 -5.54 14.39
N VAL A 192 2.92 -6.61 14.34
CA VAL A 192 3.59 -7.18 15.53
C VAL A 192 4.66 -6.23 16.05
N LEU A 193 5.54 -5.71 15.18
CA LEU A 193 6.52 -4.70 15.57
C LEU A 193 5.84 -3.47 16.16
N ALA A 194 4.67 -3.06 15.68
CA ALA A 194 3.95 -1.92 16.22
C ALA A 194 3.20 -2.20 17.54
N GLY A 195 3.18 -3.45 18.03
CA GLY A 195 2.43 -3.86 19.22
C GLY A 195 0.91 -3.96 18.99
N VAL A 196 0.46 -3.95 17.74
CA VAL A 196 -0.97 -4.07 17.39
C VAL A 196 -1.43 -5.54 17.45
N LEU A 197 -0.54 -6.47 17.11
CA LEU A 197 -0.77 -7.91 17.21
C LEU A 197 0.32 -8.55 18.08
N LYS A 198 -0.04 -9.61 18.81
CA LYS A 198 0.93 -10.52 19.42
C LYS A 198 1.47 -11.49 18.36
N PHE A 199 2.65 -12.05 18.57
CA PHE A 199 3.28 -12.97 17.62
C PHE A 199 2.40 -14.19 17.35
N GLU A 200 1.85 -14.78 18.40
CA GLU A 200 1.05 -16.01 18.35
C GLU A 200 -0.25 -15.78 17.58
N ASP A 201 -0.88 -14.63 17.81
CA ASP A 201 -2.10 -14.22 17.12
C ASP A 201 -1.80 -13.96 15.63
N ALA A 202 -0.72 -13.24 15.32
CA ALA A 202 -0.30 -13.01 13.95
C ALA A 202 0.00 -14.32 13.21
N MET A 203 0.68 -15.26 13.86
CA MET A 203 1.00 -16.57 13.28
C MET A 203 -0.28 -17.37 12.97
N LYS A 204 -1.24 -17.42 13.91
CA LYS A 204 -2.55 -18.07 13.67
C LYS A 204 -3.32 -17.41 12.53
N ILE A 205 -3.32 -16.08 12.46
CA ILE A 205 -3.97 -15.36 11.36
C ILE A 205 -3.30 -15.69 10.03
N ILE A 206 -1.96 -15.70 9.98
CA ILE A 206 -1.19 -15.98 8.76
C ILE A 206 -1.42 -17.41 8.28
N ASP A 207 -1.43 -18.41 9.17
CA ASP A 207 -1.72 -19.79 8.80
C ASP A 207 -3.13 -19.93 8.18
N VAL A 208 -4.15 -19.36 8.84
CA VAL A 208 -5.52 -19.33 8.28
C VAL A 208 -5.56 -18.58 6.95
N ARG A 209 -4.90 -17.42 6.86
CA ARG A 209 -4.81 -16.62 5.63
C ARG A 209 -4.19 -17.43 4.49
N ALA A 210 -3.07 -18.09 4.75
CA ALA A 210 -2.30 -18.82 3.77
C ALA A 210 -3.10 -20.00 3.21
N ARG A 211 -3.78 -20.76 4.09
CA ARG A 211 -4.68 -21.85 3.71
C ARG A 211 -5.89 -21.35 2.93
N ALA A 212 -6.59 -20.33 3.42
CA ALA A 212 -7.77 -19.80 2.73
C ALA A 212 -7.45 -19.21 1.35
N MET A 213 -6.32 -18.49 1.22
CA MET A 213 -5.84 -18.01 -0.09
C MET A 213 -5.44 -19.15 -1.02
N HIS A 214 -4.80 -20.20 -0.49
CA HIS A 214 -4.47 -21.38 -1.26
C HIS A 214 -5.73 -22.07 -1.81
N GLU A 215 -6.78 -22.22 -1.00
CA GLU A 215 -8.07 -22.77 -1.41
C GLU A 215 -8.77 -21.92 -2.48
N CYS A 216 -8.72 -20.58 -2.35
CA CYS A 216 -9.25 -19.68 -3.39
C CYS A 216 -8.58 -19.92 -4.75
N ASN A 217 -7.26 -20.15 -4.77
CA ASN A 217 -6.52 -20.40 -6.01
C ASN A 217 -6.92 -21.71 -6.70
N GLN A 218 -7.38 -22.72 -5.95
CA GLN A 218 -7.85 -23.98 -6.54
C GLN A 218 -9.18 -23.83 -7.29
N ARG A 219 -9.89 -22.72 -7.11
CA ARG A 219 -11.21 -22.48 -7.74
C ARG A 219 -11.10 -21.98 -9.18
N LEU A 220 -9.99 -21.34 -9.53
CA LEU A 220 -9.79 -20.75 -10.84
C LEU A 220 -8.32 -20.73 -11.21
N ALA A 221 -7.99 -21.36 -12.34
CA ALA A 221 -6.68 -21.23 -12.96
C ALA A 221 -6.39 -19.76 -13.28
N SER A 222 -5.46 -19.18 -12.53
CA SER A 222 -5.17 -17.75 -12.53
C SER A 222 -3.71 -17.51 -12.20
N GLY A 223 -3.25 -16.29 -12.44
CA GLY A 223 -1.89 -15.89 -12.16
C GLY A 223 -1.76 -14.39 -12.01
N MET A 224 -0.52 -13.93 -11.98
CA MET A 224 -0.20 -12.50 -11.86
C MET A 224 0.90 -12.12 -12.83
N ILE A 225 0.76 -10.96 -13.45
CA ILE A 225 1.76 -10.41 -14.37
C ILE A 225 2.19 -9.00 -13.95
N THR A 226 3.47 -8.71 -14.08
CA THR A 226 4.01 -7.36 -13.89
C THR A 226 3.89 -6.59 -15.19
N VAL A 227 3.26 -5.41 -15.15
CA VAL A 227 2.98 -4.55 -16.30
C VAL A 227 3.62 -3.17 -16.09
N LYS A 228 4.33 -2.70 -17.11
CA LYS A 228 4.80 -1.32 -17.21
C LYS A 228 3.82 -0.49 -18.02
N VAL A 229 3.44 0.66 -17.47
CA VAL A 229 2.55 1.66 -18.07
C VAL A 229 3.22 3.02 -18.14
N ASN A 230 2.77 3.85 -19.08
CA ASN A 230 3.12 5.25 -19.25
C ASN A 230 1.84 6.08 -19.47
N ALA A 231 1.97 7.37 -19.74
CA ALA A 231 0.83 8.28 -19.91
C ALA A 231 -0.10 7.90 -21.09
N ALA A 232 0.40 7.18 -22.11
CA ALA A 232 -0.35 6.74 -23.27
C ALA A 232 -0.95 5.32 -23.10
N SER A 233 -0.60 4.61 -22.03
CA SER A 233 -1.08 3.24 -21.79
C SER A 233 -2.57 3.21 -21.45
N GLN A 234 -3.30 2.32 -22.10
CA GLN A 234 -4.74 2.11 -21.90
C GLN A 234 -4.98 0.81 -21.10
N LEU A 235 -4.32 0.66 -19.95
CA LEU A 235 -4.41 -0.58 -19.14
C LEU A 235 -5.83 -0.82 -18.60
N ASP A 236 -6.55 0.21 -18.17
CA ASP A 236 -7.91 0.06 -17.64
C ASP A 236 -8.89 -0.43 -18.73
N LYS A 237 -8.67 0.01 -19.98
CA LYS A 237 -9.38 -0.50 -21.16
C LYS A 237 -9.01 -1.95 -21.44
N ALA A 238 -7.73 -2.30 -21.38
CA ALA A 238 -7.25 -3.67 -21.56
C ALA A 238 -7.89 -4.64 -20.56
N ILE A 239 -7.94 -4.22 -19.29
CA ILE A 239 -8.57 -4.98 -18.21
C ILE A 239 -10.07 -5.16 -18.48
N SER A 240 -10.76 -4.09 -18.90
CA SER A 240 -12.19 -4.14 -19.19
C SER A 240 -12.50 -5.06 -20.37
N GLU A 241 -11.72 -4.97 -21.46
CA GLU A 241 -11.86 -5.83 -22.64
C GLU A 241 -11.52 -7.29 -22.31
N ALA A 242 -10.48 -7.56 -21.49
CA ALA A 242 -10.15 -8.90 -21.04
C ALA A 242 -11.29 -9.54 -20.22
N LYS A 243 -11.88 -8.77 -19.28
CA LYS A 243 -13.03 -9.22 -18.49
C LYS A 243 -14.24 -9.52 -19.37
N GLN A 244 -14.50 -8.68 -20.36
CA GLN A 244 -15.62 -8.88 -21.29
C GLN A 244 -15.43 -10.16 -22.10
N LEU A 245 -14.24 -10.38 -22.68
CA LEU A 245 -13.93 -11.61 -23.40
C LEU A 245 -14.14 -12.85 -22.52
N SER A 246 -13.66 -12.79 -21.28
CA SER A 246 -13.78 -13.91 -20.37
C SER A 246 -15.23 -14.24 -20.02
N LEU A 247 -16.06 -13.21 -19.84
CA LEU A 247 -17.50 -13.38 -19.65
C LEU A 247 -18.19 -13.96 -20.90
N GLU A 248 -17.82 -13.51 -22.11
CA GLU A 248 -18.34 -14.01 -23.38
C GLU A 248 -18.01 -15.50 -23.59
N ASN A 249 -16.85 -15.94 -23.09
CA ASN A 249 -16.43 -17.34 -23.13
C ASN A 249 -16.98 -18.18 -21.95
N GLY A 250 -17.82 -17.59 -21.08
CA GLY A 250 -18.42 -18.28 -19.95
C GLY A 250 -17.48 -18.54 -18.79
N GLU A 251 -16.32 -17.88 -18.74
CA GLU A 251 -15.34 -17.95 -17.67
C GLU A 251 -15.56 -16.85 -16.61
N MET A 252 -14.92 -17.00 -15.44
CA MET A 252 -14.97 -15.97 -14.39
C MET A 252 -14.07 -14.76 -14.77
N PRO A 253 -14.61 -13.53 -14.87
CA PRO A 253 -13.89 -12.36 -15.38
C PRO A 253 -12.97 -11.71 -14.32
N ILE A 254 -11.97 -12.46 -13.85
CA ILE A 254 -10.95 -11.99 -12.92
C ILE A 254 -9.83 -11.32 -13.70
N CYS A 255 -9.67 -10.02 -13.55
CA CYS A 255 -8.56 -9.25 -14.14
C CYS A 255 -8.47 -7.88 -13.46
N GLU A 256 -7.57 -7.69 -12.51
CA GLU A 256 -7.54 -6.47 -11.69
C GLU A 256 -6.11 -6.09 -11.35
N VAL A 257 -5.86 -4.79 -11.16
CA VAL A 257 -4.59 -4.35 -10.59
C VAL A 257 -4.52 -4.84 -9.15
N SER A 258 -3.59 -5.75 -8.88
CA SER A 258 -3.40 -6.39 -7.59
C SER A 258 -2.36 -5.67 -6.74
N ASN A 259 -1.38 -5.00 -7.36
CA ASN A 259 -0.33 -4.27 -6.66
C ASN A 259 0.09 -3.02 -7.44
N PHE A 260 0.20 -1.88 -6.74
CA PHE A 260 0.94 -0.71 -7.24
C PHE A 260 2.34 -0.76 -6.66
N LEU A 261 3.37 -0.97 -7.48
CA LEU A 261 4.75 -1.13 -6.98
C LEU A 261 5.45 0.23 -6.89
N TYR A 262 5.56 0.92 -8.02
CA TYR A 262 6.17 2.25 -8.15
C TYR A 262 5.66 2.91 -9.45
N CYS A 263 6.04 4.16 -9.68
CA CYS A 263 5.52 4.95 -10.80
C CYS A 263 5.69 4.21 -12.13
N GLY A 264 4.56 3.94 -12.79
CA GLY A 264 4.52 3.25 -14.07
C GLY A 264 4.69 1.74 -14.01
N VAL A 265 4.75 1.09 -12.83
CA VAL A 265 4.81 -0.38 -12.72
C VAL A 265 3.78 -0.91 -11.75
N LYS A 266 2.95 -1.82 -12.26
CA LYS A 266 1.82 -2.44 -11.55
C LYS A 266 1.89 -3.96 -11.70
N VAL A 267 1.24 -4.68 -10.81
CA VAL A 267 0.94 -6.10 -10.98
C VAL A 267 -0.55 -6.24 -11.26
N VAL A 268 -0.90 -7.09 -12.21
CA VAL A 268 -2.28 -7.44 -12.55
C VAL A 268 -2.48 -8.91 -12.19
N GLY A 269 -3.44 -9.19 -11.31
CA GLY A 269 -3.92 -10.54 -11.02
C GLY A 269 -5.10 -10.85 -11.93
N ALA A 270 -5.05 -11.97 -12.65
CA ALA A 270 -6.03 -12.29 -13.69
C ALA A 270 -6.19 -13.79 -13.91
N SER A 271 -7.34 -14.21 -14.49
CA SER A 271 -7.51 -15.56 -15.04
C SER A 271 -6.51 -15.79 -16.18
N ASN A 272 -6.18 -17.06 -16.48
CA ASN A 272 -5.23 -17.39 -17.54
C ASN A 272 -5.63 -16.84 -18.92
N GLU A 273 -6.93 -16.83 -19.20
CA GLU A 273 -7.50 -16.24 -20.41
C GLU A 273 -7.28 -14.72 -20.44
N CYS A 274 -7.60 -14.03 -19.36
CA CYS A 274 -7.37 -12.59 -19.24
C CYS A 274 -5.88 -12.25 -19.37
N ILE A 275 -4.98 -13.06 -18.79
CA ILE A 275 -3.52 -12.90 -18.96
C ILE A 275 -3.12 -13.03 -20.43
N THR A 276 -3.66 -14.03 -21.13
CA THR A 276 -3.40 -14.27 -22.55
C THR A 276 -3.84 -13.06 -23.38
N TYR A 277 -5.03 -12.54 -23.12
CA TYR A 277 -5.53 -11.31 -23.75
C TYR A 277 -4.58 -10.13 -23.50
N LEU A 278 -4.17 -9.93 -22.24
CA LEU A 278 -3.29 -8.83 -21.86
C LEU A 278 -1.93 -8.91 -22.56
N LYS A 279 -1.37 -10.11 -22.75
CA LYS A 279 -0.12 -10.31 -23.48
C LYS A 279 -0.27 -9.99 -24.97
N GLN A 280 -1.34 -10.45 -25.60
CA GLN A 280 -1.59 -10.25 -27.02
C GLN A 280 -1.89 -8.79 -27.39
N ASN A 281 -2.46 -8.01 -26.46
CA ASN A 281 -2.93 -6.65 -26.73
C ASN A 281 -2.00 -5.55 -26.19
N SER A 282 -0.83 -5.90 -25.66
CA SER A 282 0.05 -4.94 -24.99
C SER A 282 0.54 -3.82 -25.91
N GLU A 283 0.88 -4.15 -27.17
CA GLU A 283 1.33 -3.16 -28.16
C GLU A 283 0.19 -2.21 -28.57
N ARG A 284 -0.97 -2.78 -28.94
CA ARG A 284 -2.18 -2.03 -29.33
C ARG A 284 -2.60 -1.02 -28.25
N LEU A 285 -2.55 -1.44 -26.99
CA LEU A 285 -2.98 -0.65 -25.83
C LEU A 285 -1.81 0.06 -25.12
N LYS A 286 -0.62 0.05 -25.72
CA LYS A 286 0.55 0.86 -25.33
C LYS A 286 1.05 0.62 -23.91
N TYR A 287 0.95 -0.60 -23.39
CA TYR A 287 1.62 -1.03 -22.15
C TYR A 287 2.61 -2.15 -22.46
N LYS A 288 3.45 -2.54 -21.50
CA LYS A 288 4.41 -3.64 -21.66
C LYS A 288 4.24 -4.66 -20.54
N VAL A 289 4.00 -5.91 -20.89
CA VAL A 289 4.12 -7.02 -19.93
C VAL A 289 5.61 -7.29 -19.70
N ILE A 290 6.06 -7.19 -18.46
CA ILE A 290 7.48 -7.33 -18.09
C ILE A 290 7.80 -8.78 -17.74
N LYS A 291 6.93 -9.42 -16.95
CA LYS A 291 7.22 -10.73 -16.34
C LYS A 291 5.94 -11.41 -15.87
N ASP A 292 5.87 -12.73 -16.05
CA ASP A 292 4.96 -13.62 -15.33
C ASP A 292 5.49 -13.89 -13.93
N LEU A 293 4.64 -13.73 -12.92
CA LEU A 293 5.01 -14.05 -11.54
C LEU A 293 4.77 -15.54 -11.29
N GLU A 294 5.75 -16.21 -10.68
CA GLU A 294 5.69 -17.61 -10.26
C GLU A 294 4.82 -17.74 -9.01
N VAL A 295 3.51 -17.54 -9.17
CA VAL A 295 2.52 -17.60 -8.10
C VAL A 295 1.36 -18.48 -8.51
N SER A 296 0.72 -19.11 -7.52
CA SER A 296 -0.35 -20.09 -7.73
C SER A 296 -1.73 -19.48 -8.05
N GLY A 297 -1.88 -18.15 -8.06
CA GLY A 297 -3.16 -17.52 -8.38
C GLY A 297 -3.15 -15.99 -8.34
N ALA A 298 -4.29 -15.40 -8.68
CA ALA A 298 -4.51 -13.96 -8.73
C ALA A 298 -4.77 -13.34 -7.33
N PHE A 299 -3.71 -13.22 -6.52
CA PHE A 299 -3.80 -12.61 -5.19
C PHE A 299 -4.17 -11.12 -5.22
N HIS A 300 -4.74 -10.61 -4.13
CA HIS A 300 -5.17 -9.21 -4.00
C HIS A 300 -6.17 -8.76 -5.08
N THR A 301 -7.02 -9.70 -5.49
CA THR A 301 -8.18 -9.48 -6.36
C THR A 301 -9.44 -10.02 -5.70
N VAL A 302 -10.59 -9.76 -6.31
CA VAL A 302 -11.89 -10.33 -5.88
C VAL A 302 -11.90 -11.86 -5.79
N LEU A 303 -10.99 -12.58 -6.47
CA LEU A 303 -10.85 -14.04 -6.33
C LEU A 303 -10.58 -14.47 -4.87
N MET A 304 -9.92 -13.61 -4.08
CA MET A 304 -9.60 -13.87 -2.68
C MET A 304 -10.74 -13.51 -1.71
N ALA A 305 -11.87 -13.00 -2.19
CA ALA A 305 -13.00 -12.60 -1.33
C ALA A 305 -13.49 -13.70 -0.36
N PRO A 306 -13.52 -15.01 -0.73
CA PRO A 306 -13.89 -16.07 0.22
C PRO A 306 -12.97 -16.15 1.44
N ALA A 307 -11.67 -15.84 1.29
CA ALA A 307 -10.71 -15.85 2.39
C ALA A 307 -10.99 -14.76 3.44
N GLU A 308 -11.75 -13.71 3.10
CA GLU A 308 -12.16 -12.68 4.07
C GLU A 308 -12.98 -13.27 5.23
N GLN A 309 -13.79 -14.31 4.96
CA GLN A 309 -14.67 -14.88 5.98
C GLN A 309 -13.88 -15.69 7.01
N GLU A 310 -12.88 -16.46 6.56
CA GLU A 310 -11.98 -17.19 7.45
C GLU A 310 -11.14 -16.25 8.30
N LEU A 311 -10.60 -15.19 7.70
CA LEU A 311 -9.91 -14.11 8.40
C LEU A 311 -10.82 -13.44 9.44
N ARG A 312 -12.08 -13.20 9.11
CA ARG A 312 -13.06 -12.62 10.05
C ARG A 312 -13.29 -13.52 11.25
N ASN A 313 -13.30 -14.84 11.06
CA ASN A 313 -13.52 -15.79 12.14
C ASN A 313 -12.34 -15.81 13.12
N VAL A 314 -11.11 -15.92 12.64
CA VAL A 314 -9.92 -15.90 13.51
C VAL A 314 -9.74 -14.55 14.20
N LEU A 315 -10.00 -13.44 13.50
CA LEU A 315 -9.89 -12.09 14.06
C LEU A 315 -10.94 -11.77 15.13
N LYS A 316 -11.98 -12.58 15.36
CA LYS A 316 -12.90 -12.34 16.49
C LYS A 316 -12.23 -12.56 17.84
N GLN A 317 -11.25 -13.47 17.90
CA GLN A 317 -10.62 -13.93 19.14
C GLN A 317 -9.30 -13.21 19.44
N VAL A 318 -8.75 -12.51 18.46
CA VAL A 318 -7.46 -11.81 18.56
C VAL A 318 -7.61 -10.50 19.29
N GLU A 319 -6.75 -10.18 20.24
CA GLU A 319 -6.72 -8.85 20.88
C GLU A 319 -5.98 -7.85 19.98
N ILE A 320 -6.49 -6.62 19.85
CA ILE A 320 -5.84 -5.57 19.05
C ILE A 320 -5.25 -4.54 20.01
N GLY A 321 -3.92 -4.49 20.06
CA GLY A 321 -3.16 -3.55 20.87
C GLY A 321 -3.13 -2.14 20.28
N GLN A 322 -2.62 -1.21 21.08
CA GLN A 322 -2.37 0.16 20.64
C GLN A 322 -1.03 0.23 19.91
N ALA A 323 -1.02 0.82 18.71
CA ALA A 323 0.18 0.99 17.94
C ALA A 323 1.17 1.94 18.67
N ARG A 324 2.43 1.51 18.81
CA ARG A 324 3.53 2.34 19.34
C ARG A 324 4.28 3.14 18.28
N MET A 325 4.06 2.80 17.02
CA MET A 325 4.61 3.46 15.84
C MET A 325 3.55 3.55 14.73
N ASN A 326 3.80 4.39 13.75
CA ASN A 326 2.88 4.58 12.65
C ASN A 326 2.96 3.39 11.68
N VAL A 327 1.82 2.73 11.44
CA VAL A 327 1.73 1.55 10.57
C VAL A 327 0.92 1.88 9.33
N TYR A 328 1.39 1.47 8.15
CA TYR A 328 0.70 1.72 6.89
C TYR A 328 -0.08 0.50 6.40
N SER A 329 -1.32 0.74 5.98
CA SER A 329 -2.20 -0.31 5.51
C SER A 329 -2.13 -0.49 3.99
N ASN A 330 -1.93 -1.72 3.53
CA ASN A 330 -1.89 -2.04 2.09
C ASN A 330 -3.24 -1.80 1.40
N TYR A 331 -4.35 -2.00 2.12
CA TYR A 331 -5.71 -1.81 1.62
C TYR A 331 -6.00 -0.35 1.24
N THR A 332 -5.65 0.58 2.14
CA THR A 332 -5.98 2.01 1.97
C THR A 332 -4.82 2.84 1.41
N GLY A 333 -3.58 2.34 1.49
CA GLY A 333 -2.37 3.08 1.16
C GLY A 333 -2.11 4.25 2.13
N LYS A 334 -2.65 4.18 3.35
CA LYS A 334 -2.62 5.22 4.38
C LYS A 334 -2.33 4.59 5.74
N LEU A 335 -2.13 5.42 6.76
CA LEU A 335 -1.98 4.97 8.14
C LEU A 335 -3.18 4.13 8.61
N TYR A 336 -2.88 3.11 9.41
CA TYR A 336 -3.89 2.36 10.13
C TYR A 336 -4.69 3.26 11.06
N PRO A 337 -6.02 3.07 11.16
CA PRO A 337 -6.84 3.78 12.14
C PRO A 337 -6.54 3.26 13.55
N HIS A 338 -6.76 4.10 14.57
CA HIS A 338 -6.57 3.69 15.97
C HIS A 338 -7.66 2.75 16.51
N LYS A 339 -8.85 2.72 15.88
CA LYS A 339 -9.97 1.93 16.38
C LYS A 339 -9.77 0.43 16.07
N PRO A 340 -9.77 -0.47 17.07
CA PRO A 340 -9.62 -1.92 16.85
C PRO A 340 -10.53 -2.51 15.78
N SER A 341 -11.81 -2.13 15.78
CA SER A 341 -12.78 -2.62 14.77
C SER A 341 -12.39 -2.24 13.34
N LYS A 342 -11.79 -1.07 13.14
CA LYS A 342 -11.31 -0.61 11.83
C LYS A 342 -9.99 -1.25 11.45
N ILE A 343 -9.11 -1.53 12.42
CA ILE A 343 -7.89 -2.33 12.17
C ILE A 343 -8.27 -3.71 11.64
N ARG A 344 -9.22 -4.40 12.31
CA ARG A 344 -9.72 -5.70 11.84
C ARG A 344 -10.30 -5.62 10.43
N GLU A 345 -11.11 -4.60 10.14
CA GLU A 345 -11.68 -4.37 8.81
C GLU A 345 -10.58 -4.24 7.74
N HIS A 346 -9.52 -3.49 8.03
CA HIS A 346 -8.38 -3.32 7.12
C HIS A 346 -7.64 -4.64 6.87
N ILE A 347 -7.35 -5.42 7.93
CA ILE A 347 -6.68 -6.72 7.80
C ILE A 347 -7.53 -7.68 6.94
N ILE A 348 -8.84 -7.73 7.17
CA ILE A 348 -9.75 -8.58 6.40
C ILE A 348 -9.77 -8.14 4.94
N LYS A 349 -9.97 -6.85 4.67
CA LYS A 349 -10.09 -6.33 3.30
C LYS A 349 -8.79 -6.39 2.51
N GLN A 350 -7.65 -6.44 3.18
CA GLN A 350 -6.35 -6.51 2.52
C GLN A 350 -6.20 -7.74 1.61
N VAL A 351 -6.78 -8.89 1.97
CA VAL A 351 -6.59 -10.14 1.22
C VAL A 351 -7.14 -10.09 -0.20
N SER A 352 -8.23 -9.34 -0.39
CA SER A 352 -9.02 -9.23 -1.62
C SER A 352 -8.88 -7.88 -2.32
N SER A 353 -8.12 -6.96 -1.73
CA SER A 353 -7.92 -5.62 -2.25
C SER A 353 -6.50 -5.39 -2.74
N THR A 354 -6.36 -4.49 -3.70
CA THR A 354 -5.08 -4.06 -4.26
C THR A 354 -4.11 -3.58 -3.18
N VAL A 355 -2.87 -4.06 -3.23
CA VAL A 355 -1.75 -3.58 -2.41
C VAL A 355 -1.28 -2.22 -2.92
N ARG A 356 -1.47 -1.18 -2.11
CA ARG A 356 -1.12 0.21 -2.44
C ARG A 356 0.30 0.59 -2.01
N TRP A 357 1.29 -0.20 -2.42
CA TRP A 357 2.68 -0.04 -1.97
C TRP A 357 3.32 1.26 -2.47
N GLU A 358 3.11 1.62 -3.73
CA GLU A 358 3.57 2.90 -4.29
C GLU A 358 3.09 4.08 -3.45
N GLN A 359 1.81 4.07 -3.04
CA GLN A 359 1.22 5.14 -2.25
C GLN A 359 1.84 5.21 -0.85
N ILE A 360 2.11 4.05 -0.23
CA ILE A 360 2.81 3.98 1.07
C ILE A 360 4.22 4.54 0.94
N MET A 361 4.98 4.13 -0.08
CA MET A 361 6.34 4.63 -0.32
C MET A 361 6.35 6.14 -0.58
N GLN A 362 5.37 6.66 -1.32
CA GLN A 362 5.22 8.11 -1.53
C GLN A 362 4.96 8.85 -0.21
N LEU A 363 4.18 8.29 0.71
CA LEU A 363 3.96 8.90 2.03
C LEU A 363 5.24 8.92 2.87
N LEU A 364 5.96 7.80 2.92
CA LEU A 364 7.22 7.69 3.68
C LEU A 364 8.30 8.63 3.12
N TYR A 365 8.51 8.61 1.80
CA TYR A 365 9.49 9.47 1.12
C TYR A 365 9.19 10.97 1.33
N ARG A 366 7.91 11.38 1.32
CA ARG A 366 7.51 12.78 1.48
C ARG A 366 7.82 13.36 2.86
N LYS A 367 8.10 12.53 3.87
CA LYS A 367 8.43 13.00 5.23
C LYS A 367 9.82 13.64 5.37
N HIS A 368 10.67 13.55 4.34
CA HIS A 368 11.99 14.18 4.34
C HIS A 368 11.93 15.69 4.68
N GLN A 369 12.98 16.19 5.31
CA GLN A 369 13.16 17.61 5.62
C GLN A 369 14.52 18.05 5.09
N ASP A 370 14.56 19.10 4.27
CA ASP A 370 15.81 19.61 3.66
C ASP A 370 16.67 18.53 2.98
N TYR A 371 16.02 17.58 2.30
CA TYR A 371 16.66 16.40 1.68
C TYR A 371 17.34 15.42 2.64
N LYS A 372 17.07 15.52 3.94
CA LYS A 372 17.40 14.50 4.94
C LYS A 372 16.27 13.48 5.03
N PHE A 373 16.63 12.20 5.04
CA PHE A 373 15.70 11.08 5.05
C PHE A 373 15.91 10.25 6.31
N PRO A 374 14.85 9.55 6.78
CA PRO A 374 15.03 8.49 7.77
C PRO A 374 15.81 7.32 7.16
N GLU A 375 16.35 6.47 8.03
CA GLU A 375 16.95 5.20 7.63
C GLU A 375 15.85 4.19 7.34
N PHE A 376 15.96 3.47 6.22
CA PHE A 376 15.00 2.44 5.81
C PHE A 376 15.60 1.06 6.03
N PHE A 377 15.00 0.24 6.88
CA PHE A 377 15.45 -1.12 7.15
C PHE A 377 14.50 -2.13 6.52
N GLU A 378 14.93 -2.84 5.46
CA GLU A 378 14.22 -4.05 5.01
C GLU A 378 14.65 -5.23 5.88
N ILE A 379 13.71 -5.80 6.62
CA ILE A 379 13.97 -6.81 7.66
C ILE A 379 13.33 -8.14 7.26
N GLY A 380 14.17 -9.09 6.86
CA GLY A 380 13.75 -10.42 6.43
C GLY A 380 14.32 -10.85 5.08
N PRO A 381 13.68 -11.83 4.41
CA PRO A 381 14.23 -12.45 3.22
C PRO A 381 14.21 -11.52 2.00
N GLY A 382 15.24 -11.63 1.16
CA GLY A 382 15.33 -10.88 -0.11
C GLY A 382 15.66 -9.40 0.06
N LYS A 383 15.73 -8.67 -1.05
CA LYS A 383 16.01 -7.21 -1.12
C LYS A 383 15.03 -6.49 -2.04
N GLN A 384 13.82 -7.02 -2.13
CA GLN A 384 12.86 -6.60 -3.15
C GLN A 384 12.27 -5.23 -2.83
N LEU A 385 12.05 -4.93 -1.55
CA LEU A 385 11.50 -3.62 -1.16
C LEU A 385 12.54 -2.52 -1.35
N GLY A 386 13.82 -2.79 -1.12
CA GLY A 386 14.93 -1.90 -1.46
C GLY A 386 14.98 -1.61 -2.96
N ALA A 387 14.82 -2.61 -3.81
CA ALA A 387 14.75 -2.41 -5.26
C ALA A 387 13.53 -1.56 -5.67
N ILE A 388 12.37 -1.74 -5.02
CA ILE A 388 11.20 -0.89 -5.24
C ILE A 388 11.49 0.54 -4.75
N LEU A 389 12.07 0.71 -3.56
CA LEU A 389 12.45 2.01 -3.00
C LEU A 389 13.42 2.75 -3.92
N TYR A 390 14.40 2.07 -4.51
CA TYR A 390 15.30 2.64 -5.52
C TYR A 390 14.54 3.23 -6.72
N ASN A 391 13.54 2.49 -7.21
CA ASN A 391 12.69 2.93 -8.33
C ASN A 391 11.73 4.06 -7.94
N VAL A 392 11.32 4.16 -6.68
CA VAL A 392 10.50 5.28 -6.16
C VAL A 392 11.37 6.52 -5.95
N SER A 393 12.51 6.38 -5.27
CA SER A 393 13.39 7.49 -4.92
C SER A 393 14.83 7.01 -4.69
N LYS A 394 15.70 7.32 -5.65
CA LYS A 394 17.16 7.11 -5.51
C LYS A 394 17.77 7.85 -4.33
N LYS A 395 17.16 8.96 -3.87
CA LYS A 395 17.63 9.72 -2.72
C LYS A 395 17.35 8.99 -1.41
N ALA A 396 16.11 8.50 -1.22
CA ALA A 396 15.76 7.70 -0.05
C ALA A 396 16.54 6.38 0.00
N TYR A 397 16.75 5.73 -1.15
CA TYR A 397 17.53 4.50 -1.23
C TYR A 397 18.99 4.63 -0.74
N LYS A 398 19.57 5.84 -0.72
CA LYS A 398 20.91 6.03 -0.11
C LYS A 398 20.94 5.74 1.39
N HIS A 399 19.78 5.73 2.03
CA HIS A 399 19.59 5.45 3.46
C HIS A 399 18.95 4.06 3.68
N TYR A 400 19.02 3.18 2.69
CA TYR A 400 18.49 1.82 2.77
C TYR A 400 19.52 0.86 3.38
N ASN A 401 19.08 0.11 4.37
CA ASN A 401 19.78 -0.95 5.05
C ASN A 401 18.98 -2.25 4.92
N HIS A 402 19.68 -3.38 4.81
CA HIS A 402 19.05 -4.71 4.73
C HIS A 402 19.50 -5.59 5.90
N VAL A 403 18.53 -6.15 6.62
CA VAL A 403 18.77 -7.15 7.66
C VAL A 403 18.35 -8.50 7.12
N SER A 404 19.36 -9.28 6.70
CA SER A 404 19.14 -10.61 6.13
C SER A 404 18.75 -11.63 7.18
N CYS A 405 17.96 -12.63 6.75
CA CYS A 405 17.68 -13.86 7.47
C CYS A 405 18.47 -15.05 6.91
#